data_AF-A0A497NG58-F1
#
_entry.id   AF-A0A497NG58-F1
#
_cell.length_a   1.000
_cell.length_b   1.000
_cell.length_c   1.000
_cell.angle_alpha   90.00
_cell.angle_beta   90.00
_cell.angle_gamma   90.00
#
_symmetry.space_group_name_H-M   'P 1'
#
loop_
_entity.id
_entity.type
_entity.pdbx_description
1 polymer ?
#
loop_
_entity_poly.entity_id
_entity_poly.type
_entity_poly.pdbx_seq_one_letter_code
_entity_poly.pdbx_strand_id
1 'polypeptide(L)'
;MAWILSIMTYGEFMKLITCIFLDAVEYVIPFLLQPIIGDLFDVIGVATCIYLFRWIGLLAALELVPGLDFLPLNVVTWIIWFMLKHRGDFTYGFAEP
;
A
#
# COMPACT_ATOMS: atom_id res chain seq x y z
N MET A 1 9.69 -17.21 -5.35
CA MET A 1 8.77 -16.04 -5.37
C MET A 1 7.28 -16.43 -5.23
N ALA A 2 6.80 -17.58 -5.73
CA ALA A 2 5.41 -18.02 -5.57
C ALA A 2 4.96 -18.33 -4.12
N TRP A 3 5.91 -18.57 -3.21
CA TRP A 3 5.64 -18.90 -1.80
C TRP A 3 5.00 -17.74 -1.00
N ILE A 4 5.33 -16.48 -1.32
CA ILE A 4 4.76 -15.30 -0.63
C ILE A 4 3.25 -15.20 -0.85
N LEU A 5 2.75 -15.55 -2.03
CA LEU A 5 1.31 -15.59 -2.30
C LEU A 5 0.62 -16.77 -1.60
N SER A 6 1.36 -17.83 -1.28
CA SER A 6 0.82 -19.01 -0.59
C SER A 6 0.64 -18.80 0.91
N ILE A 7 1.42 -17.90 1.53
CA ILE A 7 1.30 -17.57 2.96
C ILE A 7 0.29 -16.46 3.21
N MET A 8 -0.04 -15.70 2.15
CA MET A 8 -0.89 -14.52 2.24
C MET A 8 -2.35 -14.91 2.54
N THR A 9 -2.90 -14.36 3.61
CA THR A 9 -4.31 -14.58 3.96
C THR A 9 -5.22 -13.82 2.99
N TYR A 10 -6.44 -14.31 2.75
CA TYR A 10 -7.43 -13.62 1.92
C TYR A 10 -7.65 -12.14 2.32
N GLY A 11 -7.66 -11.85 3.62
CA GLY A 11 -7.78 -10.47 4.10
C GLY A 11 -6.59 -9.58 3.74
N GLU A 12 -5.39 -10.13 3.60
CA GLU A 12 -4.19 -9.38 3.19
C GLU A 12 -4.16 -9.16 1.69
N PHE A 13 -4.64 -10.14 0.93
CA PHE A 13 -4.84 -10.03 -0.50
C PHE A 13 -5.85 -8.93 -0.84
N MET A 14 -6.97 -8.87 -0.12
CA MET A 14 -7.96 -7.80 -0.32
C MET A 14 -7.37 -6.41 -0.03
N LYS A 15 -6.51 -6.28 0.99
CA LYS A 15 -5.79 -5.03 1.25
C LYS A 15 -4.86 -4.64 0.10
N LEU A 16 -4.13 -5.61 -0.48
CA LEU A 16 -3.27 -5.39 -1.64
C LEU A 16 -4.09 -4.91 -2.83
N ILE A 17 -5.21 -5.57 -3.12
CA ILE A 17 -6.11 -5.16 -4.21
C ILE A 17 -6.60 -3.74 -4.00
N THR A 18 -6.99 -3.36 -2.78
CA THR A 18 -7.41 -1.99 -2.47
C THR A 18 -6.30 -0.98 -2.76
N CYS A 19 -5.06 -1.25 -2.33
CA CYS A 19 -3.93 -0.38 -2.62
C CYS A 19 -3.65 -0.26 -4.13
N ILE A 20 -3.64 -1.38 -4.86
CA ILE A 20 -3.45 -1.37 -6.32
C ILE A 20 -4.57 -0.58 -7.00
N PHE A 21 -5.81 -0.73 -6.53
CA PHE A 21 -6.94 -0.01 -7.10
C PHE A 21 -6.84 1.49 -6.88
N LEU A 22 -6.45 1.94 -5.68
CA LEU A 22 -6.23 3.36 -5.39
C LEU A 22 -5.15 3.95 -6.32
N ASP A 23 -3.97 3.33 -6.37
CA ASP A 23 -2.86 3.79 -7.23
C ASP A 23 -3.22 3.76 -8.72
N ALA A 24 -3.99 2.77 -9.17
CA ALA A 24 -4.40 2.66 -10.58
C ALA A 24 -5.45 3.71 -10.97
N VAL A 25 -6.35 4.08 -10.06
CA VAL A 25 -7.38 5.10 -10.31
C VAL A 25 -6.75 6.47 -10.53
N GLU A 26 -5.73 6.83 -9.73
CA GLU A 26 -4.95 8.06 -9.93
C GLU A 26 -4.27 8.08 -11.30
N TYR A 27 -3.71 6.96 -11.74
CA TYR A 27 -2.98 6.89 -13.00
C TYR A 27 -3.89 6.90 -14.25
N VAL A 28 -5.04 6.23 -14.18
CA VAL A 28 -5.94 6.04 -15.34
C VAL A 28 -6.82 7.26 -15.59
N ILE A 29 -7.11 8.05 -14.56
CA ILE A 29 -8.04 9.17 -14.66
C ILE A 29 -7.24 10.47 -14.73
N PRO A 30 -6.99 11.04 -15.93
CA PRO A 30 -6.25 12.29 -16.07
C PRO A 30 -6.95 13.49 -15.40
N PHE A 31 -8.22 13.35 -15.00
CA PHE A 31 -8.96 14.31 -14.20
C PHE A 31 -8.49 14.37 -12.73
N LEU A 32 -7.91 13.28 -12.21
CA LEU A 32 -7.30 13.21 -10.88
C LEU A 32 -5.91 13.85 -10.85
N LEU A 33 -5.28 14.12 -12.00
CA LEU A 33 -4.06 14.94 -12.08
C LEU A 33 -4.32 16.44 -11.85
N GLN A 34 -5.59 16.84 -11.67
CA GLN A 34 -5.90 18.21 -11.28
C GLN A 34 -5.56 18.40 -9.80
N PRO A 35 -4.83 19.46 -9.42
CA PRO A 35 -4.30 19.62 -8.06
C PRO A 35 -5.40 19.59 -6.98
N ILE A 36 -6.60 20.08 -7.25
CA ILE A 36 -7.69 20.09 -6.24
C ILE A 36 -8.31 18.70 -6.05
N ILE A 37 -8.40 17.91 -7.12
CA ILE A 37 -9.11 16.63 -7.13
C ILE A 37 -8.15 15.49 -6.77
N GLY A 38 -6.90 15.58 -7.25
CA GLY A 38 -5.77 14.75 -6.84
C GLY A 38 -5.56 14.82 -5.34
N ASP A 39 -5.31 16.02 -4.79
CA ASP A 39 -5.11 16.19 -3.34
C ASP A 39 -6.24 15.58 -2.49
N LEU A 40 -7.50 15.68 -2.94
CA LEU A 40 -8.63 15.08 -2.22
C LEU A 40 -8.56 13.55 -2.25
N PHE A 41 -8.16 12.98 -3.37
CA PHE A 41 -8.01 11.55 -3.55
C PHE A 41 -6.77 11.02 -2.80
N ASP A 42 -5.67 11.76 -2.79
CA ASP A 42 -4.47 11.45 -1.99
C ASP A 42 -4.82 11.40 -0.50
N VAL A 43 -5.64 12.34 0.00
CA VAL A 43 -6.15 12.29 1.39
C VAL A 43 -6.98 11.02 1.64
N ILE A 44 -7.77 10.56 0.66
CA ILE A 44 -8.54 9.32 0.76
C ILE A 44 -7.61 8.11 0.76
N GLY A 45 -6.57 8.09 -0.09
CA GLY A 45 -5.53 7.07 -0.14
C GLY A 45 -4.82 6.93 1.21
N VAL A 46 -4.33 8.05 1.74
CA VAL A 46 -3.69 8.14 3.06
C VAL A 46 -4.62 7.68 4.18
N ALA A 47 -5.87 8.16 4.21
CA ALA A 47 -6.84 7.77 5.24
C ALA A 47 -7.13 6.26 5.19
N THR A 48 -7.26 5.70 3.99
CA THR A 48 -7.47 4.26 3.77
C THR A 48 -6.26 3.46 4.24
N CYS A 49 -5.04 3.88 3.89
CA CYS A 49 -3.80 3.24 4.35
C CYS A 49 -3.64 3.29 5.87
N ILE A 50 -3.94 4.43 6.51
CA ILE A 50 -3.94 4.55 7.98
C ILE A 50 -4.99 3.63 8.60
N TYR A 51 -6.19 3.54 8.02
CA TYR A 51 -7.23 2.64 8.51
C TYR A 51 -6.81 1.16 8.41
N LEU A 52 -6.18 0.76 7.30
CA LEU A 52 -5.80 -0.64 7.04
C LEU A 52 -4.50 -1.08 7.74
N PHE A 53 -3.54 -0.17 7.92
CA PHE A 53 -2.17 -0.47 8.37
C PHE A 53 -1.73 0.32 9.61
N ARG A 54 -2.59 1.16 10.18
CA ARG A 54 -2.32 2.01 11.37
C ARG A 54 -1.12 2.93 11.14
N TRP A 55 -0.13 2.90 12.05
CA TRP A 55 1.07 3.74 11.97
C TRP A 55 1.89 3.55 10.69
N ILE A 56 1.88 2.35 10.10
CA ILE A 56 2.61 2.10 8.85
C ILE A 56 1.91 2.80 7.67
N GLY A 57 0.60 3.00 7.76
CA GLY A 57 -0.19 3.75 6.79
C GLY A 57 0.21 5.22 6.66
N LEU A 58 0.93 5.79 7.65
CA LEU A 58 1.48 7.15 7.54
C LEU A 58 2.55 7.27 6.45
N LEU A 59 3.13 6.16 5.99
CA LEU A 59 4.06 6.18 4.85
C LEU A 59 3.36 6.63 3.57
N ALA A 60 2.05 6.34 3.43
CA ALA A 60 1.26 6.83 2.31
C ALA A 60 1.12 8.36 2.33
N ALA A 61 1.37 9.05 3.45
CA ALA A 61 1.33 10.52 3.49
C ALA A 61 2.38 11.19 2.58
N LEU A 62 3.33 10.43 2.04
CA LEU A 62 4.21 10.88 0.96
C LEU A 62 3.45 11.21 -0.34
N GLU A 63 2.22 10.70 -0.52
CA GLU A 63 1.30 11.06 -1.62
C GLU A 63 0.78 12.50 -1.51
N LEU A 64 0.92 13.15 -0.35
CA LEU A 64 0.57 14.58 -0.22
C LEU A 64 1.69 15.51 -0.69
N VAL A 65 2.84 14.94 -1.08
CA VAL A 65 4.00 15.72 -1.50
C VAL A 65 3.97 15.86 -3.02
N PRO A 66 3.78 17.09 -3.55
CA PRO A 66 3.60 17.29 -4.97
C PRO A 66 4.78 16.74 -5.77
N GLY A 67 4.47 15.88 -6.74
CA GLY A 67 5.46 15.23 -7.61
C GLY A 67 5.95 13.87 -7.13
N LEU A 68 5.56 13.41 -5.92
CA LEU A 68 5.71 12.02 -5.50
C LEU A 68 4.47 11.16 -5.84
N ASP A 69 3.37 11.79 -6.23
CA ASP A 69 2.08 11.18 -6.60
C ASP A 69 2.15 10.24 -7.81
N PHE A 70 3.26 10.25 -8.56
CA PHE A 70 3.50 9.30 -9.66
C PHE A 70 3.93 7.91 -9.17
N LEU A 71 4.34 7.80 -7.90
CA LEU A 71 4.75 6.53 -7.32
C LEU A 71 3.55 5.82 -6.71
N PRO A 72 3.44 4.48 -6.86
CA PRO A 72 2.38 3.69 -6.25
C PRO A 72 2.64 3.51 -4.75
N LEU A 73 2.52 4.60 -3.99
CA LEU A 73 2.93 4.70 -2.59
C LEU A 73 1.99 3.92 -1.67
N ASN A 74 0.71 3.76 -2.02
CA ASN A 74 -0.18 2.85 -1.31
C ASN A 74 0.29 1.38 -1.42
N VAL A 75 0.68 0.92 -2.61
CA VAL A 75 1.25 -0.43 -2.80
C VAL A 75 2.59 -0.57 -2.08
N VAL A 76 3.47 0.42 -2.13
CA VAL A 76 4.74 0.40 -1.38
C VAL A 76 4.50 0.30 0.12
N THR A 77 3.52 1.05 0.63
CA THR A 77 3.12 1.01 2.04
C THR A 77 2.60 -0.39 2.44
N TRP A 78 1.82 -1.04 1.57
CA TRP A 78 1.39 -2.42 1.78
C TRP A 78 2.58 -3.40 1.82
N ILE A 79 3.56 -3.26 0.92
CA ILE A 79 4.75 -4.13 0.87
C ILE A 79 5.53 -4.03 2.18
N ILE A 80 5.78 -2.80 2.65
CA ILE A 80 6.49 -2.55 3.91
C ILE A 80 5.72 -3.15 5.09
N TRP A 81 4.40 -2.96 5.12
CA TRP A 81 3.54 -3.56 6.15
C TRP A 81 3.59 -5.09 6.13
N PHE A 82 3.48 -5.71 4.95
CA PHE A 82 3.48 -7.16 4.78
C PHE A 82 4.79 -7.78 5.25
N MET A 83 5.93 -7.16 4.88
CA MET A 83 7.25 -7.59 5.32
C MET A 83 7.45 -7.45 6.82
N LEU A 84 7.00 -6.35 7.43
CA LEU A 84 7.09 -6.15 8.88
C LEU A 84 6.23 -7.16 9.65
N LYS A 85 5.03 -7.45 9.15
CA LYS A 85 4.12 -8.42 9.76
C LYS A 85 4.68 -9.84 9.74
N HIS A 86 5.23 -10.27 8.59
CA HIS A 86 5.77 -11.62 8.42
C HIS A 86 7.26 -11.73 8.77
N ARG A 87 7.88 -10.68 9.34
CA ARG A 87 9.29 -10.69 9.73
C ARG A 87 9.63 -11.91 10.61
N GLY A 88 8.72 -12.29 11.51
CA GLY A 88 8.88 -13.48 12.35
C GLY A 88 8.94 -14.77 11.53
N ASP A 89 8.02 -14.97 10.61
CA ASP A 89 7.97 -16.17 9.76
C ASP A 89 9.17 -16.25 8.81
N PHE A 90 9.67 -15.11 8.31
CA PHE A 90 10.93 -15.05 7.58
C PHE A 90 12.17 -15.32 8.45
N THR A 91 12.11 -15.06 9.75
CA THR A 91 13.27 -15.26 10.64
C THR A 91 13.29 -16.68 11.22
N TYR A 92 12.13 -17.26 11.51
CA TYR A 92 11.99 -18.61 12.07
C TYR A 92 11.76 -19.69 11.01
N GLY A 93 11.30 -19.36 9.79
CA GLY A 93 11.19 -20.31 8.67
C GLY A 93 12.54 -20.78 8.10
N PHE A 94 13.66 -20.17 8.50
CA PHE A 94 15.02 -20.68 8.26
C PHE A 94 15.58 -21.48 9.43
N ALA A 95 14.87 -21.57 10.56
CA ALA A 95 15.34 -22.20 11.79
C ALA A 95 14.83 -23.64 11.98
N GLU A 96 13.94 -24.14 11.12
CA GLU A 96 13.55 -25.55 11.10
C GLU A 96 14.22 -26.27 9.90
N PRO A 97 15.15 -27.21 10.14
CA PRO A 97 15.74 -28.07 9.11
C PRO A 97 14.79 -29.16 8.61
#